data_AF-A0A8T4SKZ4-F1
#
_entry.id   AF-A0A8T4SKZ4-F1
#
_cell.length_a   1.000
_cell.length_b   1.000
_cell.length_c   1.000
_cell.angle_alpha   90.00
_cell.angle_beta   90.00
_cell.angle_gamma   90.00
#
_symmetry.space_group_name_H-M   'P 1'
#
loop_
_entity.id
_entity.type
_entity.pdbx_description
1 polymer ?
#
loop_
_entity_poly.entity_id
_entity_poly.type
_entity_poly.pdbx_seq_one_letter_code
_entity_poly.pdbx_strand_id
1 'polypeptide(L)'
;MHIKNSAFIQSFKQGKDFIFYVFLDIIYYVLLLGIIAFIGRVVYPKLVFLRGVKEMLNGMQSASFHEIQATFTFIRETYYGFFIYAAIVIISLFLLYTFLKSYFWYKVRGESYSIKVLLKFSVLNITILCLFVLLGYAIIKVINQQNQVTVLLLILYPATLYSINLLHPLLAIHKSLRKTVKCFFSVGIARLYKLLISYILMIAILIILLNLMLLLQFFLPDYVYYIIYLILFVIFTTWCKLYLYTVIQKS
;
A
#
# COMPACT_ATOMS: atom_id res chain seq x y z
N MET A 1 -26.77 16.08 24.19
CA MET A 1 -26.04 15.07 23.39
C MET A 1 -24.54 15.29 23.63
N HIS A 2 -23.87 14.39 24.38
CA HIS A 2 -22.49 14.60 24.85
C HIS A 2 -21.46 14.51 23.71
N ILE A 3 -20.98 15.67 23.23
CA ILE A 3 -19.86 15.78 22.27
C ILE A 3 -18.57 15.12 22.81
N LYS A 4 -18.44 14.97 24.14
CA LYS A 4 -17.28 14.36 24.82
C LYS A 4 -17.01 12.88 24.48
N ASN A 5 -17.93 12.16 23.81
CA ASN A 5 -17.79 10.73 23.47
C ASN A 5 -17.73 10.42 21.97
N SER A 6 -17.51 11.41 21.10
CA SER A 6 -17.34 11.13 19.66
C SER A 6 -16.09 10.27 19.40
N ALA A 7 -16.17 9.37 18.41
CA ALA A 7 -15.00 8.58 17.96
C ALA A 7 -13.85 9.49 17.50
N PHE A 8 -14.19 10.69 17.01
CA PHE A 8 -13.25 11.74 16.63
C PHE A 8 -12.41 12.23 17.82
N ILE A 9 -13.02 12.62 18.95
CA ILE A 9 -12.26 13.13 20.11
C ILE A 9 -11.46 12.00 20.77
N GLN A 10 -11.98 10.78 20.76
CA GLN A 10 -11.30 9.63 21.37
C GLN A 10 -10.11 9.12 20.55
N SER A 11 -10.11 9.28 19.22
CA SER A 11 -8.95 8.89 18.40
C SER A 11 -7.72 9.74 18.67
N PHE A 12 -7.90 11.01 19.08
CA PHE A 12 -6.80 11.85 19.58
C PHE A 12 -6.37 11.46 21.01
N LYS A 13 -7.29 10.98 21.86
CA LYS A 13 -7.00 10.59 23.27
C LYS A 13 -6.38 9.20 23.43
N GLN A 14 -6.62 8.26 22.52
CA GLN A 14 -5.86 7.00 22.43
C GLN A 14 -4.38 7.23 22.07
N GLY A 15 -3.99 8.48 21.79
CA GLY A 15 -2.69 8.90 21.30
C GLY A 15 -1.63 9.28 22.34
N LYS A 16 -1.58 8.67 23.54
CA LYS A 16 -0.42 8.88 24.43
C LYS A 16 0.92 8.56 23.72
N ASP A 17 0.86 7.64 22.75
CA ASP A 17 1.97 7.28 21.87
C ASP A 17 1.74 7.72 20.40
N PHE A 18 0.92 8.76 20.14
CA PHE A 18 0.58 9.18 18.77
C PHE A 18 1.83 9.49 17.94
N ILE A 19 2.79 10.22 18.52
CA ILE A 19 4.06 10.56 17.88
C ILE A 19 4.85 9.30 17.51
N PHE A 20 4.83 8.28 18.37
CA PHE A 20 5.46 7.00 18.09
C PHE A 20 4.79 6.26 16.91
N TYR A 21 3.46 6.29 16.84
CA TYR A 21 2.73 5.73 15.70
C TYR A 21 3.03 6.46 14.38
N VAL A 22 3.16 7.79 14.43
CA VAL A 22 3.59 8.61 13.28
C VAL A 22 5.00 8.22 12.86
N PHE A 23 5.93 8.07 13.81
CA PHE A 23 7.30 7.66 13.50
C PHE A 23 7.38 6.26 12.85
N LEU A 24 6.58 5.30 13.31
CA LEU A 24 6.48 3.98 12.67
C LEU A 24 5.97 4.08 11.23
N ASP A 25 4.97 4.93 10.98
CA ASP A 25 4.48 5.14 9.63
C ASP A 25 5.52 5.88 8.76
N ILE A 26 6.30 6.82 9.30
CA ILE A 26 7.42 7.46 8.57
C ILE A 26 8.42 6.39 8.12
N ILE A 27 8.84 5.49 9.02
CA ILE A 27 9.74 4.38 8.68
C ILE A 27 9.12 3.53 7.55
N TYR A 28 7.83 3.20 7.66
CA TYR A 28 7.12 2.44 6.62
C TYR A 28 7.18 3.14 5.27
N TYR A 29 6.85 4.44 5.21
CA TYR A 29 6.83 5.18 3.94
C TYR A 29 8.22 5.43 3.37
N VAL A 30 9.24 5.65 4.21
CA VAL A 30 10.64 5.78 3.76
C VAL A 30 11.14 4.48 3.14
N LEU A 31 10.89 3.33 3.79
CA LEU A 31 11.24 2.03 3.22
C LEU A 31 10.45 1.73 1.94
N LEU A 32 9.17 2.09 1.90
CA LEU A 32 8.34 1.96 0.70
C LEU A 32 8.89 2.79 -0.46
N LEU A 33 9.28 4.04 -0.22
CA LEU A 33 9.92 4.91 -1.21
C LEU A 33 11.24 4.32 -1.70
N GLY A 34 12.05 3.73 -0.80
CA GLY A 34 13.26 3.00 -1.18
C GLY A 34 12.98 1.84 -2.12
N ILE A 35 11.93 1.04 -1.85
CA ILE A 35 11.51 -0.04 -2.75
C ILE A 35 11.00 0.52 -4.09
N ILE A 36 10.20 1.59 -4.08
CA ILE A 36 9.73 2.24 -5.32
C ILE A 36 10.91 2.75 -6.16
N ALA A 37 11.90 3.39 -5.53
CA ALA A 37 13.12 3.84 -6.20
C ALA A 37 13.91 2.66 -6.79
N PHE A 38 14.01 1.54 -6.06
CA PHE A 38 14.63 0.32 -6.55
C PHE A 38 13.89 -0.27 -7.75
N ILE A 39 12.54 -0.30 -7.72
CA ILE A 39 11.72 -0.70 -8.87
C ILE A 39 12.05 0.20 -10.07
N GLY A 40 12.02 1.52 -9.89
CA GLY A 40 12.26 2.48 -10.98
C GLY A 40 13.66 2.40 -11.58
N ARG A 41 14.68 2.17 -10.75
CA ARG A 41 16.09 2.16 -11.20
C ARG A 41 16.57 0.79 -11.70
N VAL A 42 16.06 -0.31 -11.15
CA VAL A 42 16.61 -1.65 -11.38
C VAL A 42 15.63 -2.56 -12.13
N VAL A 43 14.38 -2.64 -11.67
CA VAL A 43 13.39 -3.60 -12.20
C VAL A 43 12.75 -3.09 -13.49
N TYR A 44 12.30 -1.84 -13.49
CA TYR A 44 11.57 -1.23 -14.59
C TYR A 44 12.38 -1.18 -15.89
N PRO A 45 13.67 -0.77 -15.90
CA PRO A 45 14.46 -0.78 -17.13
C PRO A 45 14.59 -2.18 -17.75
N LYS A 46 14.72 -3.22 -16.92
CA LYS A 46 14.77 -4.61 -17.38
C LYS A 46 13.43 -5.06 -17.97
N LEU A 47 12.31 -4.69 -17.35
CA LEU A 47 10.98 -4.96 -17.90
C LEU A 47 10.78 -4.28 -19.25
N VAL A 48 11.18 -3.01 -19.38
CA VAL A 48 11.10 -2.25 -20.63
C VAL A 48 11.95 -2.92 -21.71
N PHE A 49 13.19 -3.29 -21.39
CA PHE A 49 14.05 -4.04 -22.30
C PHE A 49 13.39 -5.35 -22.75
N LEU A 50 12.91 -6.17 -21.81
CA LEU A 50 12.28 -7.47 -22.11
C LEU A 50 11.03 -7.34 -23.01
N ARG A 51 10.29 -6.23 -22.92
CA ARG A 51 9.16 -5.95 -23.83
C ARG A 51 9.63 -5.69 -25.27
N GLY A 52 10.79 -5.06 -25.44
CA GLY A 52 11.38 -4.76 -26.76
C GLY A 52 12.16 -5.91 -27.39
N VAL A 53 12.40 -7.01 -26.67
CA VAL A 53 13.22 -8.14 -27.17
C VAL A 53 12.69 -8.73 -28.47
N LYS A 54 11.36 -8.82 -28.65
CA LYS A 54 10.78 -9.37 -29.89
C LYS A 54 11.15 -8.55 -31.12
N GLU A 55 11.08 -7.23 -31.03
CA GLU A 55 11.45 -6.32 -32.12
C GLU A 55 12.95 -6.34 -32.38
N MET A 56 13.75 -6.41 -31.30
CA MET A 56 15.21 -6.52 -31.39
C MET A 56 15.64 -7.81 -32.12
N LEU A 57 15.04 -8.96 -31.79
CA LEU A 57 15.34 -10.24 -32.44
C LEU A 57 14.93 -10.24 -33.93
N ASN A 58 13.82 -9.58 -34.29
CA ASN A 58 13.42 -9.44 -35.69
C ASN A 58 14.39 -8.58 -36.51
N GLY A 59 15.06 -7.61 -35.88
CA GLY A 59 16.06 -6.77 -36.53
C GLY A 59 17.43 -7.43 -36.74
N MET A 60 17.65 -8.64 -36.21
CA MET A 60 18.95 -9.34 -36.23
C MET A 60 19.12 -10.34 -37.38
N GLN A 61 18.28 -10.28 -38.41
CA GLN A 61 18.29 -11.23 -39.53
C GLN A 61 19.61 -11.24 -40.33
N SER A 62 20.40 -10.17 -40.28
CA SER A 62 21.70 -10.04 -40.94
C SER A 62 22.89 -9.98 -39.97
N ALA A 63 22.67 -10.21 -38.67
CA ALA A 63 23.72 -10.15 -37.66
C ALA A 63 24.65 -11.37 -37.74
N SER A 64 25.91 -11.18 -37.37
CA SER A 64 26.88 -12.26 -37.27
C SER A 64 26.54 -13.24 -36.14
N PHE A 65 27.04 -14.48 -36.23
CA PHE A 65 26.84 -15.49 -35.18
C PHE A 65 27.31 -15.01 -33.79
N HIS A 66 28.42 -14.26 -33.73
CA HIS A 66 28.93 -13.69 -32.48
C HIS A 66 27.99 -12.63 -31.88
N GLU A 67 27.40 -11.77 -32.71
CA GLU A 67 26.43 -10.76 -32.26
C GLU A 67 25.14 -11.40 -31.77
N ILE A 68 24.67 -12.45 -32.45
CA ILE A 68 23.52 -13.24 -32.04
C ILE A 68 23.80 -13.88 -30.67
N GLN A 69 24.95 -14.54 -30.50
CA GLN A 69 25.31 -15.21 -29.25
C GLN A 69 25.45 -14.23 -28.07
N ALA A 70 26.09 -13.08 -28.29
CA ALA A 70 26.23 -12.02 -27.28
C ALA A 70 24.85 -11.48 -26.87
N THR A 71 23.97 -11.25 -27.84
CA THR A 71 22.61 -10.77 -27.60
C THR A 71 21.79 -11.78 -26.80
N PHE A 72 21.81 -13.05 -27.17
CA PHE A 72 21.10 -14.10 -26.42
C PHE A 72 21.58 -14.21 -24.97
N THR A 73 22.89 -14.09 -24.75
CA THR A 73 23.48 -14.11 -23.41
C THR A 73 22.98 -12.92 -22.59
N PHE A 74 22.99 -11.71 -23.17
CA PHE A 74 22.48 -10.51 -22.52
C PHE A 74 20.97 -10.56 -22.23
N ILE A 75 20.15 -11.07 -23.16
CA ILE A 75 18.72 -11.28 -22.95
C ILE A 75 18.50 -12.24 -21.78
N ARG A 76 19.23 -13.36 -21.76
CA ARG A 76 19.11 -14.39 -20.72
C ARG A 76 19.47 -13.82 -19.34
N GLU A 77 20.58 -13.10 -19.24
CA GLU A 77 20.99 -12.44 -18.00
C GLU A 77 19.98 -11.38 -17.56
N THR A 78 19.43 -10.61 -18.48
CA THR A 78 18.40 -9.61 -18.19
C THR A 78 17.09 -10.26 -17.73
N TYR A 79 16.71 -11.38 -18.32
CA TYR A 79 15.56 -12.17 -17.92
C TYR A 79 15.72 -12.68 -16.49
N TYR A 80 16.79 -13.42 -16.19
CA TYR A 80 17.03 -13.92 -14.82
C TYR A 80 17.15 -12.78 -13.80
N GLY A 81 17.88 -11.72 -14.15
CA GLY A 81 18.00 -10.53 -13.32
C GLY A 81 16.64 -9.91 -13.01
N PHE A 82 15.75 -9.78 -14.01
CA PHE A 82 14.39 -9.28 -13.78
C PHE A 82 13.63 -10.14 -12.77
N PHE A 83 13.62 -11.47 -12.91
CA PHE A 83 12.89 -12.34 -11.97
C PHE A 83 13.46 -12.28 -10.55
N ILE A 84 14.78 -12.28 -10.41
CA ILE A 84 15.44 -12.19 -9.10
C ILE A 84 15.07 -10.86 -8.42
N TYR A 85 15.22 -9.73 -9.12
CA TYR A 85 14.92 -8.42 -8.55
C TYR A 85 13.42 -8.22 -8.30
N ALA A 86 12.54 -8.75 -9.16
CA ALA A 86 11.11 -8.73 -8.93
C ALA A 86 10.73 -9.56 -7.68
N ALA A 87 11.34 -10.72 -7.48
CA ALA A 87 11.14 -11.53 -6.28
C ALA A 87 11.60 -10.79 -5.01
N ILE A 88 12.77 -10.14 -5.04
CA ILE A 88 13.26 -9.31 -3.94
C ILE A 88 12.26 -8.20 -3.61
N VAL A 89 11.72 -7.50 -4.62
CA VAL A 89 10.70 -6.46 -4.42
C VAL A 89 9.45 -7.03 -3.77
N ILE A 90 8.91 -8.15 -4.27
CA ILE A 90 7.69 -8.78 -3.73
C ILE A 90 7.90 -9.20 -2.28
N ILE A 91 9.02 -9.86 -1.97
CA ILE A 91 9.36 -10.29 -0.61
C ILE A 91 9.52 -9.07 0.31
N SER A 92 10.23 -8.04 -0.15
CA SER A 92 10.46 -6.82 0.63
C SER A 92 9.15 -6.08 0.93
N LEU A 93 8.27 -5.92 -0.07
CA LEU A 93 6.95 -5.34 0.13
C LEU A 93 6.12 -6.18 1.09
N PHE A 94 6.14 -7.50 0.95
CA PHE A 94 5.39 -8.41 1.82
C PHE A 94 5.86 -8.32 3.28
N LEU A 95 7.18 -8.34 3.50
CA LEU A 95 7.78 -8.22 4.84
C LEU A 95 7.50 -6.85 5.43
N LEU A 96 7.74 -5.78 4.67
CA LEU A 96 7.48 -4.40 5.10
C LEU A 96 6.02 -4.24 5.53
N TYR A 97 5.12 -4.70 4.68
CA TYR A 97 3.69 -4.59 4.88
C TYR A 97 3.20 -5.44 6.05
N THR A 98 3.73 -6.64 6.22
CA THR A 98 3.28 -7.56 7.28
C THR A 98 3.90 -7.21 8.64
N PHE A 99 5.21 -6.95 8.69
CA PHE A 99 5.91 -6.66 9.93
C PHE A 99 5.49 -5.31 10.51
N LEU A 100 5.62 -4.22 9.74
CA LEU A 100 5.32 -2.88 10.29
C LEU A 100 3.83 -2.69 10.58
N LYS A 101 2.92 -3.20 9.73
CA LYS A 101 1.47 -3.10 10.03
C LYS A 101 1.11 -3.95 11.24
N SER A 102 1.59 -5.19 11.34
CA SER A 102 1.30 -6.02 12.51
C SER A 102 1.83 -5.37 13.79
N TYR A 103 3.05 -4.82 13.75
CA TYR A 103 3.66 -4.13 14.89
C TYR A 103 2.87 -2.87 15.29
N PHE A 104 2.48 -2.04 14.31
CA PHE A 104 1.63 -0.86 14.53
C PHE A 104 0.35 -1.23 15.28
N TRP A 105 -0.45 -2.15 14.73
CA TRP A 105 -1.74 -2.52 15.31
C TRP A 105 -1.62 -3.21 16.65
N TYR A 106 -0.49 -3.87 16.87
CA TYR A 106 -0.21 -4.52 18.11
C TYR A 106 0.16 -3.53 19.22
N LYS A 107 0.94 -2.49 18.90
CA LYS A 107 1.25 -1.38 19.80
C LYS A 107 0.03 -0.53 20.12
N VAL A 108 -0.86 -0.29 19.16
CA VAL A 108 -2.17 0.36 19.40
C VAL A 108 -3.00 -0.38 20.46
N ARG A 109 -2.79 -1.68 20.61
CA ARG A 109 -3.47 -2.52 21.60
C ARG A 109 -2.77 -2.60 22.96
N GLY A 110 -1.56 -2.06 23.08
CA GLY A 110 -0.80 -2.06 24.33
C GLY A 110 -0.33 -3.45 24.81
N GLU A 111 -0.19 -4.43 23.92
CA GLU A 111 0.29 -5.78 24.29
C GLU A 111 1.81 -5.95 23.97
N SER A 112 2.43 -7.12 24.25
CA SER A 112 3.84 -7.53 23.94
C SER A 112 4.08 -8.40 22.66
N TYR A 113 4.82 -7.87 21.67
CA TYR A 113 4.77 -8.38 20.28
C TYR A 113 5.17 -9.85 20.17
N SER A 114 4.37 -10.66 19.45
CA SER A 114 4.60 -12.11 19.33
C SER A 114 4.53 -12.61 17.89
N ILE A 115 5.31 -13.65 17.59
CA ILE A 115 5.37 -14.29 16.27
C ILE A 115 3.99 -14.80 15.83
N LYS A 116 3.16 -15.29 16.77
CA LYS A 116 1.79 -15.74 16.47
C LYS A 116 0.92 -14.63 15.87
N VAL A 117 1.16 -13.38 16.26
CA VAL A 117 0.45 -12.22 15.70
C VAL A 117 0.96 -11.89 14.31
N LEU A 118 2.28 -11.87 14.12
CA LEU A 118 2.89 -11.70 12.80
C LEU A 118 2.30 -12.71 11.80
N LEU A 119 2.28 -14.00 12.14
CA LEU A 119 1.76 -15.06 11.27
C LEU A 119 0.28 -14.84 10.90
N LYS A 120 -0.56 -14.38 11.83
CA LYS A 120 -1.97 -14.07 11.53
C LYS A 120 -2.09 -12.92 10.53
N PHE A 121 -1.28 -11.88 10.68
CA PHE A 121 -1.23 -10.79 9.70
C PHE A 121 -0.65 -11.25 8.36
N SER A 122 0.35 -12.13 8.35
CA SER A 122 0.90 -12.74 7.14
C SER A 122 -0.19 -13.47 6.37
N VAL A 123 -0.93 -14.37 7.03
CA VAL A 123 -2.00 -15.14 6.42
C VAL A 123 -3.10 -14.22 5.89
N LEU A 124 -3.49 -13.19 6.66
CA LEU A 124 -4.47 -12.20 6.19
C LEU A 124 -3.99 -11.48 4.92
N ASN A 125 -2.75 -11.02 4.90
CA ASN A 125 -2.18 -10.32 3.75
C ASN A 125 -2.07 -11.21 2.52
N ILE A 126 -1.64 -12.46 2.68
CA ILE A 126 -1.60 -13.45 1.58
C ILE A 126 -3.02 -13.71 1.07
N THR A 127 -4.00 -13.87 1.97
CA THR A 127 -5.40 -14.12 1.59
C THR A 127 -5.96 -12.97 0.76
N ILE A 128 -5.72 -11.73 1.19
CA ILE A 128 -6.12 -10.53 0.44
C ILE A 128 -5.42 -10.50 -0.93
N LEU A 129 -4.09 -10.68 -0.96
CA LEU A 129 -3.32 -10.67 -2.20
C LEU A 129 -3.84 -11.73 -3.19
N CYS A 130 -3.98 -12.98 -2.76
CA CYS A 130 -4.48 -14.06 -3.59
C CYS A 130 -5.89 -13.78 -4.11
N LEU A 131 -6.79 -13.29 -3.25
CA LEU A 131 -8.15 -12.94 -3.65
C LEU A 131 -8.16 -11.88 -4.75
N PHE A 132 -7.40 -10.80 -4.58
CA PHE A 132 -7.35 -9.70 -5.55
C PHE A 132 -6.59 -10.06 -6.83
N VAL A 133 -5.57 -10.92 -6.77
CA VAL A 133 -4.90 -11.46 -7.96
C VAL A 133 -5.85 -12.35 -8.77
N LEU A 134 -6.60 -13.24 -8.11
CA LEU A 134 -7.60 -14.09 -8.76
C LEU A 134 -8.73 -13.26 -9.39
N LEU A 135 -9.23 -12.25 -8.67
CA LEU A 135 -10.22 -11.31 -9.20
C LEU A 135 -9.68 -10.52 -10.39
N GLY A 136 -8.45 -10.01 -10.31
CA GLY A 136 -7.79 -9.31 -11.41
C GLY A 136 -7.64 -10.19 -12.65
N TYR A 137 -7.24 -11.46 -12.46
CA TYR A 137 -7.16 -12.43 -13.55
C TYR A 137 -8.52 -12.69 -14.19
N ALA A 138 -9.58 -12.89 -13.38
CA ALA A 138 -10.94 -13.07 -13.88
C ALA A 138 -11.42 -11.84 -14.67
N ILE A 139 -11.14 -10.63 -14.18
CA ILE A 139 -11.46 -9.36 -14.85
C ILE A 139 -10.80 -9.28 -16.23
N ILE A 140 -9.51 -9.62 -16.33
CA ILE A 140 -8.78 -9.61 -17.61
C ILE A 140 -9.40 -10.58 -18.62
N LYS A 141 -10.04 -11.66 -18.18
CA LYS A 141 -10.70 -12.64 -19.07
C LYS A 141 -12.09 -12.24 -19.53
N VAL A 142 -12.80 -11.42 -18.75
CA VAL A 142 -14.21 -11.07 -19.01
C VAL A 142 -14.36 -9.67 -19.62
N ILE A 143 -13.43 -8.76 -19.33
CA ILE A 143 -13.53 -7.35 -19.75
C ILE A 143 -12.68 -7.08 -21.00
N ASN A 144 -13.25 -6.32 -21.93
CA ASN A 144 -12.56 -5.83 -23.14
C ASN A 144 -11.25 -5.14 -22.80
N GLN A 145 -10.21 -5.40 -23.60
CA GLN A 145 -8.84 -4.96 -23.38
C GLN A 145 -8.71 -3.44 -23.14
N GLN A 146 -9.51 -2.63 -23.83
CA GLN A 146 -9.55 -1.17 -23.66
C GLN A 146 -10.00 -0.72 -22.25
N ASN A 147 -10.86 -1.51 -21.59
CA ASN A 147 -11.42 -1.19 -20.28
C ASN A 147 -10.70 -1.87 -19.11
N GLN A 148 -9.77 -2.80 -19.39
CA GLN A 148 -9.07 -3.56 -18.34
C GLN A 148 -8.27 -2.65 -17.41
N VAL A 149 -7.51 -1.71 -17.96
CA VAL A 149 -6.71 -0.77 -17.16
C VAL A 149 -7.60 0.08 -16.25
N THR A 150 -8.70 0.59 -16.80
CA THR A 150 -9.69 1.40 -16.08
C THR A 150 -10.28 0.63 -14.91
N VAL A 151 -10.71 -0.62 -15.13
CA VAL A 151 -11.31 -1.44 -14.05
C VAL A 151 -10.28 -1.82 -12.99
N LEU A 152 -9.06 -2.17 -13.39
CA LEU A 152 -7.99 -2.50 -12.44
C LEU A 152 -7.65 -1.28 -11.54
N LEU A 153 -7.55 -0.09 -12.13
CA LEU A 153 -7.16 1.12 -11.40
C LEU A 153 -8.29 1.77 -10.61
N LEU A 154 -9.51 1.83 -11.16
CA LEU A 154 -10.62 2.56 -10.54
C LEU A 154 -11.50 1.70 -9.64
N ILE A 155 -11.47 0.38 -9.78
CA ILE A 155 -12.31 -0.53 -9.00
C ILE A 155 -11.43 -1.43 -8.13
N LEU A 156 -10.55 -2.23 -8.74
CA LEU A 156 -9.84 -3.28 -8.03
C LEU A 156 -8.85 -2.71 -7.01
N TYR A 157 -8.08 -1.69 -7.39
CA TYR A 157 -7.09 -1.06 -6.52
C TYR A 157 -7.74 -0.35 -5.30
N PRO A 158 -8.75 0.52 -5.46
CA PRO A 158 -9.48 1.09 -4.32
C PRO A 158 -10.13 0.03 -3.42
N ALA A 159 -10.71 -1.03 -4.01
CA ALA A 159 -11.30 -2.13 -3.25
C ALA A 159 -10.25 -2.88 -2.40
N THR A 160 -9.04 -3.05 -2.93
CA THR A 160 -7.91 -3.66 -2.22
C THR A 160 -7.50 -2.81 -1.03
N LEU A 161 -7.30 -1.50 -1.25
CA LEU A 161 -6.95 -0.55 -0.19
C LEU A 161 -8.03 -0.47 0.90
N TYR A 162 -9.30 -0.43 0.49
CA TYR A 162 -10.43 -0.46 1.42
C TYR A 162 -10.41 -1.73 2.29
N SER A 163 -10.27 -2.89 1.65
CA SER A 163 -10.27 -4.18 2.34
C SER A 163 -9.15 -4.27 3.37
N ILE A 164 -7.96 -3.83 2.98
CA ILE A 164 -6.78 -3.73 3.83
C ILE A 164 -7.04 -2.86 5.07
N ASN A 165 -7.54 -1.65 4.86
CA ASN A 165 -7.67 -0.65 5.93
C ASN A 165 -8.81 -0.99 6.90
N LEU A 166 -9.69 -1.93 6.54
CA LEU A 166 -10.74 -2.46 7.40
C LEU A 166 -10.35 -3.80 8.07
N LEU A 167 -9.75 -4.73 7.32
CA LEU A 167 -9.41 -6.07 7.82
C LEU A 167 -8.30 -6.04 8.87
N HIS A 168 -7.32 -5.16 8.72
CA HIS A 168 -6.22 -5.02 9.69
C HIS A 168 -6.69 -4.60 11.09
N PRO A 169 -7.45 -3.51 11.28
CA PRO A 169 -7.99 -3.17 12.59
C PRO A 169 -8.97 -4.23 13.12
N LEU A 170 -9.77 -4.86 12.27
CA LEU A 170 -10.65 -5.97 12.69
C LEU A 170 -9.86 -7.19 13.19
N LEU A 171 -8.74 -7.52 12.56
CA LEU A 171 -7.84 -8.58 13.05
C LEU A 171 -7.20 -8.20 14.37
N ALA A 172 -6.81 -6.93 14.51
CA ALA A 172 -6.29 -6.40 15.77
C ALA A 172 -7.32 -6.59 16.89
N ILE A 173 -8.58 -6.22 16.67
CA ILE A 173 -9.65 -6.28 17.68
C ILE A 173 -10.03 -7.73 18.03
N HIS A 174 -10.34 -8.56 17.03
CA HIS A 174 -10.92 -9.89 17.27
C HIS A 174 -9.90 -11.02 17.47
N LYS A 175 -8.62 -10.79 17.13
CA LYS A 175 -7.50 -11.74 17.22
C LYS A 175 -7.72 -13.09 16.51
N SER A 176 -8.79 -13.24 15.74
CA SER A 176 -9.22 -14.49 15.09
C SER A 176 -9.60 -14.20 13.64
N LEU A 177 -8.90 -14.82 12.69
CA LEU A 177 -9.14 -14.64 11.25
C LEU A 177 -10.60 -14.92 10.88
N ARG A 178 -11.20 -15.99 11.41
CA ARG A 178 -12.60 -16.33 11.14
C ARG A 178 -13.56 -15.24 11.60
N LYS A 179 -13.37 -14.71 12.82
CA LYS A 179 -14.20 -13.61 13.33
C LYS A 179 -13.97 -12.32 12.54
N THR A 180 -12.72 -12.03 12.18
CA THR A 180 -12.34 -10.87 11.35
C THR A 180 -13.05 -10.88 10.01
N VAL A 181 -13.03 -12.00 9.28
CA VAL A 181 -13.71 -12.11 7.98
C VAL A 181 -15.23 -11.98 8.14
N LYS A 182 -15.83 -12.62 9.15
CA LYS A 182 -17.26 -12.49 9.42
C LYS A 182 -17.66 -11.04 9.73
N CYS A 183 -16.90 -10.36 10.57
CA CYS A 183 -17.11 -8.95 10.92
C CYS A 183 -16.81 -8.00 9.75
N PHE A 184 -15.91 -8.36 8.84
CA PHE A 184 -15.63 -7.57 7.64
C PHE A 184 -16.88 -7.42 6.77
N PHE A 185 -17.65 -8.49 6.56
CA PHE A 185 -18.89 -8.39 5.79
C PHE A 185 -19.96 -7.57 6.53
N SER A 186 -20.10 -7.74 7.86
CA SER A 186 -21.11 -7.02 8.63
C SER A 186 -20.79 -5.53 8.80
N VAL A 187 -19.52 -5.17 9.02
CA VAL A 187 -19.06 -3.79 9.22
C VAL A 187 -18.78 -3.11 7.87
N GLY A 188 -18.16 -3.83 6.94
CA GLY A 188 -17.70 -3.28 5.67
C GLY A 188 -18.81 -2.91 4.70
N ILE A 189 -19.94 -3.61 4.73
CA ILE A 189 -21.12 -3.25 3.93
C ILE A 189 -21.93 -2.16 4.65
N ALA A 190 -22.16 -2.30 5.96
CA ALA A 190 -23.04 -1.38 6.70
C ALA A 190 -22.42 -0.01 6.98
N ARG A 191 -21.09 0.13 6.94
CA ARG A 191 -20.39 1.36 7.38
C ARG A 191 -19.35 1.87 6.37
N LEU A 192 -19.46 1.48 5.11
CA LEU A 192 -18.60 1.95 4.02
C LEU A 192 -18.52 3.48 3.96
N TYR A 193 -19.63 4.18 4.24
CA TYR A 193 -19.69 5.64 4.28
C TYR A 193 -18.83 6.28 5.39
N LYS A 194 -18.69 5.62 6.56
CA LYS A 194 -17.86 6.14 7.66
C LYS A 194 -16.36 6.04 7.33
N LEU A 195 -15.99 5.06 6.52
CA LEU A 195 -14.65 4.91 5.96
C LEU A 195 -14.41 5.96 4.87
N LEU A 196 -15.35 6.13 3.93
CA LEU A 196 -15.30 7.15 2.87
C LEU A 196 -15.13 8.56 3.42
N ILE A 197 -15.84 8.94 4.49
CA ILE A 197 -15.71 10.25 5.11
C ILE A 197 -14.26 10.54 5.52
N SER A 198 -13.55 9.58 6.10
CA SER A 198 -12.14 9.78 6.47
C SER A 198 -11.24 10.02 5.26
N TYR A 199 -11.51 9.37 4.13
CA TYR A 199 -10.77 9.59 2.88
C TYR A 199 -11.16 10.90 2.18
N ILE A 200 -12.43 11.30 2.22
CA ILE A 200 -12.87 12.60 1.68
C ILE A 200 -12.22 13.72 2.50
N LEU A 201 -12.19 13.58 3.83
CA LEU A 201 -11.50 14.53 4.71
C LEU A 201 -9.99 14.58 4.41
N MET A 202 -9.38 13.43 4.11
CA MET A 202 -7.98 13.34 3.66
C MET A 202 -7.75 14.20 2.42
N ILE A 203 -8.56 14.00 1.39
CA ILE A 203 -8.43 14.70 0.11
C ILE A 203 -8.65 16.21 0.31
N ALA A 204 -9.66 16.58 1.11
CA ALA A 204 -9.92 17.98 1.43
C ALA A 204 -8.74 18.66 2.16
N ILE A 205 -8.19 18.02 3.19
CA ILE A 205 -7.02 18.53 3.92
C ILE A 205 -5.79 18.58 3.00
N LEU A 206 -5.61 17.59 2.14
CA LEU A 206 -4.52 17.57 1.16
C LEU A 206 -4.58 18.75 0.20
N ILE A 207 -5.77 19.04 -0.33
CA ILE A 207 -6.01 20.18 -1.23
C ILE A 207 -5.73 21.50 -0.50
N ILE A 208 -6.21 21.64 0.74
CA ILE A 208 -5.95 22.84 1.55
C ILE A 208 -4.45 23.02 1.78
N LEU A 209 -3.73 21.95 2.13
CA LEU A 209 -2.29 21.98 2.34
C LEU A 209 -1.53 22.31 1.07
N LEU A 210 -1.88 21.71 -0.07
CA LEU A 210 -1.27 22.02 -1.37
C LEU A 210 -1.47 23.50 -1.74
N ASN A 211 -2.67 24.04 -1.56
CA ASN A 211 -2.97 25.45 -1.84
C ASN A 211 -2.20 26.40 -0.90
N LEU A 212 -2.10 26.05 0.39
CA LEU A 212 -1.32 26.82 1.36
C LEU A 212 0.18 26.81 0.98
N MET A 213 0.69 25.69 0.47
CA MET A 213 2.08 25.55 0.06
C MET A 213 2.40 26.33 -1.21
N LEU A 214 1.50 26.35 -2.19
CA LEU A 214 1.64 27.23 -3.37
C LEU A 214 1.72 28.71 -2.96
N LEU A 215 0.95 29.11 -1.95
CA LEU A 215 1.02 30.45 -1.36
C LEU A 215 2.35 30.72 -0.67
N LEU A 216 2.93 29.71 -0.02
CA LEU A 216 4.16 29.82 0.75
C LEU A 216 5.43 29.60 -0.09
N GLN A 217 5.33 29.10 -1.33
CA GLN A 217 6.43 28.73 -2.25
C GLN A 217 7.58 29.75 -2.32
N PHE A 218 7.30 31.03 -2.06
CA PHE A 218 8.27 32.11 -2.11
C PHE A 218 9.26 32.12 -0.93
N PHE A 219 9.04 31.32 0.12
CA PHE A 219 9.79 31.44 1.39
C PHE A 219 10.75 30.27 1.71
N LEU A 220 10.59 29.10 1.09
CA LEU A 220 11.44 27.93 1.34
C LEU A 220 11.87 27.24 0.03
N PRO A 221 12.92 26.40 0.05
CA PRO A 221 13.26 25.55 -1.09
C PRO A 221 12.24 24.41 -1.33
N ASP A 222 12.04 24.03 -2.59
CA ASP A 222 11.11 22.98 -3.06
C ASP A 222 11.21 21.66 -2.26
N TYR A 223 12.43 21.21 -1.93
CA TYR A 223 12.62 19.96 -1.19
C TYR A 223 12.07 20.00 0.24
N VAL A 224 12.06 21.17 0.90
CA VAL A 224 11.53 21.34 2.26
C VAL A 224 10.02 21.15 2.25
N TYR A 225 9.35 21.64 1.21
CA TYR A 225 7.91 21.46 1.01
C TYR A 225 7.54 19.98 0.88
N TYR A 226 8.28 19.20 0.09
CA TYR A 226 8.01 17.76 -0.03
C TYR A 226 8.16 17.02 1.30
N ILE A 227 9.14 17.40 2.13
CA ILE A 227 9.33 16.82 3.46
C ILE A 227 8.15 17.18 4.38
N ILE A 228 7.73 18.45 4.41
CA ILE A 228 6.59 18.90 5.20
C ILE A 228 5.31 18.15 4.77
N TYR A 229 5.08 18.05 3.46
CA TYR A 229 3.94 17.32 2.91
C TYR A 229 3.96 15.85 3.33
N LEU A 230 5.11 15.18 3.23
CA LEU A 230 5.25 13.80 3.67
C LEU A 230 4.91 13.67 5.15
N ILE A 231 5.45 14.53 6.02
CA ILE A 231 5.18 14.51 7.47
C ILE A 231 3.68 14.68 7.75
N LEU A 232 3.04 15.68 7.15
CA LEU A 232 1.61 15.95 7.34
C LEU A 232 0.74 14.81 6.82
N PHE A 233 1.09 14.25 5.66
CA PHE A 233 0.43 13.08 5.10
C PHE A 233 0.55 11.87 6.04
N VAL A 234 1.74 11.65 6.61
CA VAL A 234 1.92 10.55 7.57
C VAL A 234 1.10 10.78 8.85
N ILE A 235 1.20 11.96 9.47
CA ILE A 235 0.41 12.33 10.66
C ILE A 235 -1.07 12.07 10.43
N PHE A 236 -1.58 12.53 9.30
CA PHE A 236 -2.97 12.38 8.94
C PHE A 236 -3.36 10.91 8.73
N THR A 237 -2.59 10.16 7.94
CA THR A 237 -2.87 8.74 7.68
C THR A 237 -2.79 7.89 8.95
N THR A 238 -1.87 8.20 9.87
CA THR A 238 -1.82 7.60 11.21
C THR A 238 -3.10 7.89 11.98
N TRP A 239 -3.53 9.15 12.04
CA TRP A 239 -4.76 9.54 12.72
C TRP A 239 -5.99 8.82 12.14
N CYS A 240 -6.10 8.70 10.81
CA CYS A 240 -7.19 7.98 10.17
C CYS A 240 -7.24 6.50 10.60
N LYS A 241 -6.10 5.81 10.68
CA LYS A 241 -6.04 4.41 11.15
C LYS A 241 -6.60 4.30 12.57
N LEU A 242 -6.19 5.20 13.46
CA LEU A 242 -6.66 5.22 14.85
C LEU A 242 -8.15 5.56 14.92
N TYR A 243 -8.63 6.53 14.14
CA TYR A 243 -10.04 6.87 14.05
C TYR A 243 -10.89 5.68 13.59
N LEU A 244 -10.47 4.98 12.53
CA LEU A 244 -11.16 3.78 12.06
C LEU A 244 -11.20 2.69 13.13
N TYR A 245 -10.09 2.47 13.82
CA TYR A 245 -10.02 1.54 14.94
C TYR A 245 -11.02 1.89 16.05
N THR A 246 -11.08 3.16 16.47
CA THR A 246 -12.05 3.62 17.48
C THR A 246 -13.50 3.47 17.00
N VAL A 247 -13.78 3.75 15.71
CA VAL A 247 -15.12 3.58 15.12
C VAL A 247 -15.53 2.10 15.14
N ILE A 248 -14.64 1.20 14.73
CA ILE A 248 -14.90 -0.24 14.70
C ILE A 248 -15.06 -0.79 16.12
N GLN A 249 -14.23 -0.37 17.07
CA GLN A 249 -14.31 -0.83 18.46
C GLN A 249 -15.63 -0.46 19.15
N LYS A 250 -16.23 0.69 18.79
CA LYS A 250 -17.53 1.14 19.30
C LYS A 250 -18.74 0.54 18.55
N SER A 251 -18.50 -0.29 17.54
CA SER A 251 -19.53 -0.87 16.67
C SER A 251 -20.05 -2.17 17.25
#